data_AF-A0A2U9ILD4-F1
#
_entry.id   AF-A0A2U9ILD4-F1
#
_cell.length_a   1.000
_cell.length_b   1.000
_cell.length_c   1.000
_cell.angle_alpha   90.00
_cell.angle_beta   90.00
_cell.angle_gamma   90.00
#
_symmetry.space_group_name_H-M   'P 1'
#
loop_
_entity.id
_entity.type
_entity.pdbx_description
1 polymer ?
#
loop_
_entity_poly.entity_id
_entity_poly.type
_entity_poly.pdbx_seq_one_letter_code
_entity_poly.pdbx_strand_id
1 'polypeptide(L)'
;MITKSTQYKIFWAGRYLERIENITRTSLLLIDKGISLEELQKYLGIGNQDIIKYIQNNFEILREDIRSFGNEKIINALTSLEGAVYSSTDQKRDYFSLVLRTTLHLGEIIEDEISPKNVINIPKKQEEIRTQSI
;
A
#
# COMPACT_ATOMS: atom_id res chain seq x y z
N MET A 1 -11.28 -19.62 2.84
CA MET A 1 -12.37 -18.96 2.07
C MET A 1 -12.45 -17.52 2.54
N ILE A 2 -12.26 -16.54 1.65
CA ILE A 2 -12.32 -15.11 1.98
C ILE A 2 -13.79 -14.73 2.21
N THR A 3 -14.11 -14.08 3.32
CA THR A 3 -15.50 -13.63 3.60
C THR A 3 -15.83 -12.39 2.76
N LYS A 4 -17.13 -12.12 2.51
CA LYS A 4 -17.56 -10.87 1.86
C LYS A 4 -17.05 -9.62 2.60
N SER A 5 -17.00 -9.67 3.94
CA SER A 5 -16.45 -8.60 4.76
C SER A 5 -14.96 -8.37 4.50
N THR A 6 -14.18 -9.45 4.37
CA THR A 6 -12.76 -9.37 4.03
C THR A 6 -12.54 -8.82 2.61
N GLN A 7 -13.34 -9.22 1.61
CA GLN A 7 -13.26 -8.67 0.26
C GLN A 7 -13.51 -7.16 0.23
N TYR A 8 -14.51 -6.70 0.99
CA TYR A 8 -14.80 -5.27 1.14
C TYR A 8 -13.61 -4.51 1.73
N LYS A 9 -12.97 -5.05 2.77
CA LYS A 9 -11.78 -4.45 3.38
C LYS A 9 -10.57 -4.45 2.45
N ILE A 10 -10.34 -5.52 1.69
CA ILE A 10 -9.27 -5.56 0.66
C ILE A 10 -9.50 -4.46 -0.39
N PHE A 11 -10.74 -4.32 -0.87
CA PHE A 11 -11.09 -3.28 -1.84
C PHE A 11 -10.80 -1.88 -1.30
N TRP A 12 -11.28 -1.56 -0.09
CA TRP A 12 -11.06 -0.23 0.49
C TRP A 12 -9.60 0.04 0.84
N ALA A 13 -8.88 -0.95 1.35
CA ALA A 13 -7.43 -0.85 1.52
C ALA A 13 -6.74 -0.44 0.22
N GLY A 14 -7.08 -1.07 -0.91
CA GLY A 14 -6.56 -0.68 -2.23
C GLY A 14 -6.86 0.79 -2.57
N ARG A 15 -8.09 1.26 -2.33
CA ARG A 15 -8.51 2.65 -2.61
C ARG A 15 -7.78 3.68 -1.74
N TYR A 16 -7.55 3.38 -0.47
CA TYR A 16 -6.80 4.28 0.42
C TYR A 16 -5.31 4.30 0.08
N LEU A 17 -4.74 3.15 -0.28
CA LEU A 17 -3.35 3.04 -0.71
C LEU A 17 -3.10 3.85 -2.00
N GLU A 18 -3.95 3.67 -3.02
CA GLU A 18 -3.91 4.41 -4.28
C GLU A 18 -4.05 5.92 -4.05
N ARG A 19 -4.90 6.33 -3.10
CA ARG A 19 -5.05 7.75 -2.76
C ARG A 19 -3.77 8.32 -2.14
N ILE A 20 -3.13 7.61 -1.21
CA ILE A 20 -1.85 8.04 -0.61
C ILE A 20 -0.78 8.14 -1.70
N GLU A 21 -0.71 7.17 -2.59
CA GLU A 21 0.21 7.18 -3.74
C GLU A 21 -0.03 8.41 -4.64
N ASN A 22 -1.28 8.67 -5.03
CA ASN A 22 -1.60 9.77 -5.93
C ASN A 22 -1.29 11.13 -5.30
N ILE A 23 -1.59 11.32 -4.02
CA ILE A 23 -1.26 12.56 -3.30
C ILE A 23 0.25 12.76 -3.24
N THR A 24 1.01 11.70 -2.93
CA THR A 24 2.48 11.79 -2.80
C THR A 24 3.15 12.06 -4.15
N ARG A 25 2.76 11.35 -5.22
CA ARG A 25 3.23 11.62 -6.60
C ARG A 25 2.93 13.04 -7.05
N THR A 26 1.69 13.49 -6.84
CA THR A 26 1.28 14.83 -7.25
C THR A 26 2.02 15.89 -6.45
N SER A 27 2.20 15.69 -5.14
CA SER A 27 2.97 16.60 -4.29
C SER A 27 4.41 16.73 -4.75
N LEU A 28 5.07 15.62 -5.10
CA LEU A 28 6.42 15.63 -5.66
C LEU A 28 6.48 16.41 -6.99
N LEU A 29 5.54 16.16 -7.89
CA LEU A 29 5.46 16.88 -9.17
C LEU A 29 5.30 18.40 -8.98
N LEU A 30 4.46 18.82 -8.03
CA LEU A 30 4.26 20.25 -7.73
C LEU A 30 5.52 20.86 -7.12
N ILE A 31 6.16 20.17 -6.18
CA ILE A 31 7.42 20.61 -5.57
C ILE A 31 8.51 20.78 -6.62
N ASP A 32 8.70 19.80 -7.50
CA ASP A 32 9.72 19.85 -8.55
C ASP A 32 9.44 20.97 -9.59
N LYS A 33 8.18 21.39 -9.72
CA LYS A 33 7.77 22.54 -10.56
C LYS A 33 7.78 23.89 -9.82
N GLY A 34 8.09 23.92 -8.51
CA GLY A 34 8.01 25.13 -7.69
C GLY A 34 6.57 25.63 -7.46
N ILE A 35 5.57 24.77 -7.61
CA ILE A 35 4.15 25.11 -7.40
C ILE A 35 3.78 24.82 -5.93
N SER A 36 3.00 25.73 -5.33
CA SER A 36 2.49 25.55 -3.98
C SER A 36 1.57 24.33 -3.87
N LEU A 37 1.71 23.59 -2.77
CA LEU A 37 0.83 22.47 -2.44
C LEU A 37 -0.62 22.89 -2.12
N GLU A 38 -0.86 24.19 -1.92
CA GLU A 38 -2.21 24.75 -1.75
C GLU A 38 -3.12 24.47 -2.94
N GLU A 39 -2.56 24.42 -4.16
CA GLU A 39 -3.32 24.06 -5.36
C GLU A 39 -3.85 22.63 -5.28
N LEU A 40 -3.03 21.71 -4.74
CA LEU A 40 -3.46 20.33 -4.49
C LEU A 40 -4.52 20.28 -3.38
N GLN A 41 -4.38 21.08 -2.31
CA GLN A 41 -5.39 21.15 -1.26
C GLN A 41 -6.75 21.62 -1.78
N LYS A 42 -6.78 22.63 -2.67
CA LYS A 42 -7.99 23.10 -3.34
C LYS A 42 -8.58 22.01 -4.23
N TYR A 43 -7.77 21.36 -5.05
CA TYR A 43 -8.20 20.28 -5.94
C TYR A 43 -8.83 19.11 -5.17
N LEU A 44 -8.24 18.73 -4.04
CA LEU A 44 -8.75 17.66 -3.17
C LEU A 44 -9.96 18.08 -2.32
N GLY A 45 -10.36 19.36 -2.34
CA GLY A 45 -11.44 19.88 -1.50
C GLY A 45 -11.10 19.92 -0.01
N ILE A 46 -9.81 19.96 0.35
CA ILE A 46 -9.30 19.94 1.73
C ILE A 46 -8.72 21.28 2.16
N GLY A 47 -9.19 22.41 1.60
CA GLY A 47 -8.55 23.73 1.74
C GLY A 47 -8.23 24.23 3.17
N ASN A 48 -8.84 23.62 4.20
CA ASN A 48 -8.59 23.95 5.62
C ASN A 48 -7.72 22.91 6.35
N GLN A 49 -7.29 21.84 5.67
CA GLN A 49 -6.53 20.73 6.25
C GLN A 49 -5.17 20.61 5.56
N ASP A 50 -4.13 20.45 6.37
CA ASP A 50 -2.77 20.16 5.90
C ASP A 50 -2.70 18.80 5.16
N ILE A 51 -1.96 18.75 4.04
CA ILE A 51 -1.84 17.53 3.21
C ILE A 51 -1.24 16.35 3.99
N ILE A 52 -0.26 16.59 4.86
CA ILE A 52 0.35 15.54 5.68
C ILE A 52 -0.70 14.96 6.62
N LYS A 53 -1.49 15.83 7.27
CA LYS A 53 -2.61 15.38 8.10
C LYS A 53 -3.66 14.61 7.30
N TYR A 54 -3.90 15.00 6.05
CA TYR A 54 -4.81 14.26 5.17
C TYR A 54 -4.27 12.87 4.82
N ILE A 55 -2.97 12.74 4.54
CA ILE A 55 -2.30 11.44 4.36
C ILE A 55 -2.43 10.59 5.62
N GLN A 56 -2.14 11.13 6.79
CA GLN A 56 -2.24 10.43 8.08
C GLN A 56 -3.65 9.87 8.31
N ASN A 57 -4.70 10.67 8.06
CA ASN A 57 -6.08 10.20 8.19
C ASN A 57 -6.40 9.04 7.23
N ASN A 58 -5.92 9.10 5.98
CA ASN A 58 -6.13 8.01 5.02
C ASN A 58 -5.32 6.76 5.41
N PHE A 59 -4.12 6.94 5.96
CA PHE A 59 -3.30 5.86 6.47
C PHE A 59 -3.96 5.13 7.64
N GLU A 60 -4.55 5.85 8.60
CA GLU A 60 -5.25 5.22 9.72
C GLU A 60 -6.39 4.32 9.26
N ILE A 61 -7.18 4.75 8.27
CA ILE A 61 -8.27 3.92 7.72
C ILE A 61 -7.71 2.71 6.97
N LEU A 62 -6.69 2.92 6.12
CA LEU A 62 -5.96 1.85 5.44
C LEU A 62 -5.46 0.79 6.43
N ARG A 63 -4.87 1.22 7.55
CA ARG A 63 -4.31 0.35 8.58
C ARG A 63 -5.38 -0.55 9.18
N GLU A 64 -6.55 -0.01 9.48
CA GLU A 64 -7.69 -0.78 10.02
C GLU A 64 -8.24 -1.81 9.03
N ASP A 65 -8.29 -1.47 7.74
CA ASP A 65 -8.70 -2.40 6.71
C ASP A 65 -7.68 -3.53 6.54
N ILE A 66 -6.39 -3.20 6.48
CA ILE A 66 -5.31 -4.19 6.33
C ILE A 66 -5.24 -5.14 7.52
N ARG A 67 -5.40 -4.66 8.76
CA ARG A 67 -5.38 -5.51 9.97
C ARG A 67 -6.34 -6.69 9.92
N SER A 68 -7.39 -6.62 9.10
CA SER A 68 -8.36 -7.71 8.95
C SER A 68 -7.91 -8.89 8.10
N PHE A 69 -6.89 -8.70 7.26
CA PHE A 69 -6.42 -9.72 6.31
C PHE A 69 -4.90 -9.83 6.21
N GLY A 70 -4.15 -8.88 6.76
CA GLY A 70 -2.71 -8.80 6.68
C GLY A 70 -2.04 -9.97 7.39
N ASN A 71 -1.19 -10.69 6.66
CA ASN A 71 -0.23 -11.62 7.25
C ASN A 71 1.02 -10.85 7.72
N GLU A 72 1.96 -11.55 8.34
CA GLU A 72 3.19 -10.94 8.90
C GLU A 72 3.92 -10.04 7.90
N LYS A 73 4.06 -10.46 6.63
CA LYS A 73 4.74 -9.67 5.60
C LYS A 73 4.00 -8.36 5.30
N ILE A 74 2.68 -8.44 5.10
CA ILE A 74 1.85 -7.26 4.85
C ILE A 74 1.92 -6.31 6.06
N ILE A 75 1.86 -6.83 7.28
CA ILE A 75 1.93 -6.01 8.50
C ILE A 75 3.31 -5.34 8.64
N ASN A 76 4.40 -6.03 8.34
CA ASN A 76 5.75 -5.44 8.37
C ASN A 76 5.92 -4.31 7.34
N ALA A 77 5.38 -4.50 6.13
CA ALA A 77 5.37 -3.44 5.10
C ALA A 77 4.50 -2.24 5.53
N LEU A 78 3.34 -2.51 6.16
CA LEU A 78 2.45 -1.49 6.70
C LEU A 78 3.12 -0.67 7.82
N THR A 79 3.87 -1.31 8.72
CA THR A 79 4.66 -0.61 9.76
C THR A 79 5.75 0.26 9.15
N SER A 80 6.34 -0.16 8.03
CA SER A 80 7.31 0.67 7.30
C SER A 80 6.66 1.93 6.71
N LEU A 81 5.43 1.81 6.19
CA LEU A 81 4.63 2.96 5.75
C LEU A 81 4.22 3.85 6.92
N GLU A 82 3.86 3.28 8.07
CA GLU A 82 3.55 4.03 9.30
C GLU A 82 4.71 4.94 9.70
N GLY A 83 5.92 4.39 9.76
CA GLY A 83 7.13 5.15 10.08
C GLY A 83 7.41 6.28 9.09
N ALA A 84 7.11 6.08 7.80
CA ALA A 84 7.23 7.11 6.79
C ALA A 84 6.20 8.24 6.98
N VAL A 85 4.93 7.88 7.18
CA VAL A 85 3.79 8.80 7.34
C VAL A 85 3.94 9.69 8.58
N TYR A 86 4.52 9.15 9.65
CA TYR A 86 4.75 9.89 10.90
C TYR A 86 6.19 10.43 11.04
N SER A 87 7.00 10.38 9.97
CA SER A 87 8.36 10.92 10.01
C SER A 87 8.37 12.44 10.18
N SER A 88 9.22 12.93 11.08
CA SER A 88 9.40 14.36 11.36
C SER A 88 10.41 15.02 10.41
N THR A 89 10.34 14.73 9.12
CA THR A 89 11.32 15.26 8.15
C THR A 89 10.99 16.72 7.81
N ASP A 90 11.94 17.63 8.02
CA ASP A 90 11.76 19.07 7.76
C ASP A 90 11.61 19.39 6.26
N GLN A 91 12.15 18.52 5.39
CA GLN A 91 12.08 18.69 3.95
C GLN A 91 10.86 17.97 3.37
N LYS A 92 9.89 18.75 2.86
CA LYS A 92 8.67 18.23 2.23
C LYS A 92 8.95 17.23 1.12
N ARG A 93 9.96 17.49 0.28
CA ARG A 93 10.32 16.61 -0.83
C ARG A 93 10.76 15.23 -0.35
N ASP A 94 11.57 15.18 0.70
CA ASP A 94 12.06 13.93 1.28
C ASP A 94 10.91 13.17 1.96
N TYR A 95 10.03 13.88 2.67
CA TYR A 95 8.81 13.31 3.23
C TYR A 95 7.97 12.60 2.17
N PHE A 96 7.57 13.31 1.08
CA PHE A 96 6.72 12.70 0.05
C PHE A 96 7.43 11.57 -0.72
N SER A 97 8.75 11.67 -0.90
CA SER A 97 9.54 10.61 -1.54
C SER A 97 9.58 9.35 -0.68
N LEU A 98 9.74 9.50 0.63
CA LEU A 98 9.75 8.41 1.59
C LEU A 98 8.40 7.71 1.64
N VAL A 99 7.30 8.48 1.78
CA VAL A 99 5.94 7.93 1.81
C VAL A 99 5.60 7.23 0.49
N LEU A 100 5.96 7.81 -0.66
CA LEU A 100 5.71 7.18 -1.95
C LEU A 100 6.41 5.81 -2.06
N ARG A 101 7.70 5.75 -1.70
CA ARG A 101 8.48 4.50 -1.78
C ARG A 101 7.88 3.41 -0.89
N THR A 102 7.50 3.73 0.34
CA THR A 102 6.92 2.74 1.26
C THR A 102 5.48 2.37 0.88
N THR A 103 4.72 3.29 0.27
CA THR A 103 3.39 3.01 -0.28
C THR A 103 3.46 2.00 -1.41
N LEU A 104 4.38 2.20 -2.37
CA LEU A 104 4.61 1.26 -3.48
C LEU A 104 5.04 -0.11 -2.98
N HIS A 105 5.98 -0.15 -2.02
CA HIS A 105 6.42 -1.39 -1.40
C HIS A 105 5.27 -2.16 -0.72
N LEU A 106 4.39 -1.47 0.00
CA LEU A 106 3.21 -2.10 0.59
C LEU A 106 2.25 -2.63 -0.50
N GLY A 107 2.06 -1.90 -1.58
CA GLY A 107 1.26 -2.33 -2.73
C GLY A 107 1.78 -3.63 -3.34
N GLU A 108 3.08 -3.70 -3.63
CA GLU A 108 3.75 -4.90 -4.15
C GLU A 108 3.54 -6.11 -3.24
N ILE A 109 3.74 -5.95 -1.93
CA ILE A 109 3.59 -7.05 -0.95
C ILE A 109 2.14 -7.51 -0.84
N ILE A 110 1.18 -6.58 -0.88
CA ILE A 110 -0.26 -6.93 -0.88
C ILE A 110 -0.61 -7.71 -2.14
N GLU A 111 -0.14 -7.27 -3.30
CA GLU A 111 -0.41 -7.93 -4.57
C GLU A 111 0.19 -9.35 -4.60
N ASP A 112 1.43 -9.52 -4.15
CA ASP A 112 2.11 -10.82 -4.07
C ASP A 112 1.40 -11.82 -3.15
N GLU A 113 0.85 -11.34 -2.03
CA GLU A 113 0.24 -12.21 -1.01
C GLU A 113 -1.25 -12.48 -1.27
N ILE A 114 -1.97 -11.57 -1.95
CA ILE A 114 -3.39 -11.73 -2.28
C ILE A 114 -3.60 -12.40 -3.65
N SER A 115 -2.65 -12.24 -4.58
CA SER A 115 -2.77 -12.82 -5.92
C SER A 115 -2.98 -14.33 -5.86
N PRO A 116 -3.90 -14.88 -6.69
CA PRO A 116 -4.13 -16.31 -6.73
C PRO A 116 -2.82 -17.00 -7.16
N LYS A 117 -2.20 -17.72 -6.23
CA LYS A 117 -1.04 -18.55 -6.53
C LYS A 117 -1.51 -19.69 -7.42
N ASN A 118 -1.20 -19.61 -8.71
CA ASN A 118 -1.40 -20.71 -9.65
C ASN A 118 -0.49 -21.87 -9.25
N VAL A 119 -0.94 -22.70 -8.30
CA VAL A 119 -0.29 -23.95 -7.99
C VAL A 119 -0.58 -24.89 -9.16
N ILE A 120 0.32 -24.89 -10.14
CA ILE A 120 0.33 -25.92 -11.17
C ILE A 120 0.77 -27.21 -10.48
N ASN A 121 -0.20 -27.96 -9.95
CA ASN A 121 0.02 -29.35 -9.59
C ASN A 121 0.20 -30.11 -10.90
N ILE A 122 1.43 -30.14 -11.43
CA ILE A 122 1.79 -31.05 -12.51
C ILE A 122 1.68 -32.47 -11.90
N PRO A 123 0.73 -33.30 -12.32
CA PRO A 123 0.69 -34.67 -11.83
C PRO A 123 1.97 -35.37 -12.29
N LYS A 124 2.76 -35.88 -11.33
CA LYS A 124 3.93 -36.70 -11.64
C LYS A 124 3.51 -37.85 -12.55
N LYS A 125 4.23 -38.07 -13.65
CA LYS A 125 3.99 -39.24 -14.50
C LYS A 125 4.19 -40.50 -13.66
N GLN A 126 3.31 -41.48 -13.84
CA GLN A 126 3.25 -42.71 -13.05
C GLN A 126 4.55 -43.56 -13.12
N GLU A 127 5.41 -43.28 -14.10
CA GLU A 127 6.73 -43.91 -14.26
C GLU A 127 7.74 -43.48 -13.18
N GLU A 128 7.65 -42.26 -12.63
CA GLU A 128 8.56 -41.76 -11.58
C GLU A 128 8.30 -42.34 -10.19
N ILE A 129 7.13 -42.95 -9.97
CA ILE A 129 6.74 -43.53 -8.68
C ILE A 129 7.39 -44.92 -8.50
N ARG A 130 7.71 -45.62 -9.60
CA ARG A 130 8.26 -46.98 -9.55
C ARG A 130 9.74 -47.04 -9.19
N THR A 131 10.49 -45.97 -9.39
CA THR A 131 11.94 -45.91 -9.15
C THR A 131 12.33 -45.54 -7.72
N GLN A 132 11.38 -45.16 -6.87
CA GLN A 132 11.64 -44.82 -5.46
C GLN A 132 11.36 -45.97 -4.48
N SER A 133 10.98 -47.14 -5.00
CA SER A 133 10.74 -48.36 -4.23
C SER A 133 11.95 -49.30 -4.31
N ILE A 134 13.10 -48.89 -3.75
CA ILE A 134 14.24 -49.80 -3.45
C ILE A 134 14.74 -49.45 -2.05
#